data_AF-A0A7C3SHB1-F1
#
_entry.id   AF-A0A7C3SHB1-F1
#
_cell.length_a   1.000
_cell.length_b   1.000
_cell.length_c   1.000
_cell.angle_alpha   90.00
_cell.angle_beta   90.00
_cell.angle_gamma   90.00
#
_symmetry.space_group_name_H-M   'P 1'
#
loop_
_entity.id
_entity.type
_entity.pdbx_description
1 polymer ?
#
loop_
_entity_poly.entity_id
_entity_poly.type
_entity_poly.pdbx_seq_one_letter_code
_entity_poly.pdbx_strand_id
1 'polypeptide(L)'
;MILVMAGCFGRGPARVRPPSIDASSAGREAIRQYDTNGDGVVKGEELDKAPSLKAALKKLDTNGDGGVDAGEVTARIRQWQDSKVGKMGVSCIVTFNKKPLAGAKVTLEPEKFLGGNMKICVGTTDQHGATSLTEEGVTDLPGCPPGFYLVRISKQEGGKELLPAKYNTQTILGVEIALDAEGMQEGSLRFDLMP
;
A
#
# COMPACT_ATOMS: atom_id res chain seq x y z
N MET A 1 0.27 59.66 -5.06
CA MET A 1 0.46 58.51 -4.16
C MET A 1 0.22 57.25 -4.98
N ILE A 2 1.28 56.60 -5.45
CA ILE A 2 1.20 55.42 -6.32
C ILE A 2 1.07 54.20 -5.41
N LEU A 3 -0.09 53.54 -5.45
CA LEU A 3 -0.36 52.31 -4.71
C LEU A 3 0.18 51.13 -5.55
N VAL A 4 1.37 50.63 -5.20
CA VAL A 4 1.93 49.41 -5.79
C VAL A 4 1.23 48.22 -5.15
N MET A 5 0.30 47.59 -5.87
CA MET A 5 -0.21 46.28 -5.50
C MET A 5 0.88 45.24 -5.76
N ALA A 6 1.59 44.85 -4.69
CA ALA A 6 2.43 43.67 -4.71
C ALA A 6 1.53 42.43 -4.86
N GLY A 7 1.47 41.90 -6.07
CA GLY A 7 0.87 40.59 -6.32
C GLY A 7 1.63 39.55 -5.52
N CYS A 8 0.95 38.95 -4.53
CA CYS A 8 1.41 37.72 -3.92
C CYS A 8 1.45 36.64 -5.02
N PHE A 9 2.61 36.44 -5.64
CA PHE A 9 2.94 35.19 -6.33
C PHE A 9 3.10 34.11 -5.27
N GLY A 10 1.99 33.75 -4.62
CA GLY A 10 1.92 32.61 -3.73
C GLY A 10 2.21 31.37 -4.56
N ARG A 11 3.41 30.79 -4.37
CA ARG A 11 3.69 29.41 -4.74
C ARG A 11 2.52 28.58 -4.21
N GLY A 12 1.66 28.10 -5.12
CA GLY A 12 0.68 27.08 -4.77
C GLY A 12 1.39 25.90 -4.08
N PRO A 13 0.69 25.11 -3.25
CA PRO A 13 1.30 23.99 -2.55
C PRO A 13 2.07 23.13 -3.54
N ALA A 14 3.32 22.81 -3.20
CA ALA A 14 4.19 22.02 -4.07
C ALA A 14 3.46 20.71 -4.41
N ARG A 15 3.32 20.41 -5.71
CA ARG A 15 2.71 19.14 -6.15
C ARG A 15 3.48 17.98 -5.54
N VAL A 16 2.79 17.12 -4.81
CA VAL A 16 3.36 15.85 -4.35
C VAL A 16 3.60 15.00 -5.59
N ARG A 17 4.86 14.72 -5.88
CA ARG A 17 5.24 13.91 -7.04
C ARG A 17 5.02 12.43 -6.73
N PRO A 18 4.73 11.59 -7.74
CA PRO A 18 4.77 10.14 -7.59
C PRO A 18 6.09 9.67 -6.98
N PRO A 19 6.08 8.57 -6.22
CA PRO A 19 7.30 7.98 -5.71
C PRO A 19 8.25 7.62 -6.86
N SER A 20 9.55 7.87 -6.64
CA SER A 20 10.60 7.55 -7.62
C SER A 20 10.96 6.07 -7.53
N ILE A 21 10.17 5.24 -8.22
CA ILE A 21 10.36 3.80 -8.34
C ILE A 21 10.97 3.49 -9.72
N ASP A 22 12.03 2.68 -9.78
CA ASP A 22 12.47 2.11 -11.06
C ASP A 22 11.54 0.96 -11.43
N ALA A 23 10.58 1.22 -12.31
CA ALA A 23 9.56 0.25 -12.69
C ALA A 23 10.14 -1.06 -13.22
N SER A 24 11.20 -0.98 -14.04
CA SER A 24 11.80 -2.15 -14.67
C SER A 24 12.62 -2.96 -13.66
N SER A 25 13.33 -2.29 -12.75
CA SER A 25 14.00 -2.97 -11.65
C SER A 25 13.00 -3.63 -10.70
N ALA A 26 11.90 -2.95 -10.39
CA ALA A 26 10.89 -3.47 -9.50
C ALA A 26 10.19 -4.72 -10.06
N GLY A 27 9.87 -4.74 -11.36
CA GLY A 27 9.35 -5.95 -11.99
C GLY A 27 10.31 -7.14 -11.91
N ARG A 28 11.59 -6.94 -12.22
CA ARG A 28 12.60 -8.00 -12.08
C ARG A 28 12.77 -8.46 -10.63
N GLU A 29 12.74 -7.54 -9.68
CA GLU A 29 12.92 -7.86 -8.26
C GLU A 29 11.70 -8.58 -7.69
N ALA A 30 10.49 -8.27 -8.15
CA ALA A 30 9.28 -8.99 -7.77
C ALA A 30 9.37 -10.47 -8.15
N ILE A 31 9.82 -10.76 -9.38
CA ILE A 31 10.09 -12.15 -9.82
C ILE A 31 11.20 -12.77 -8.97
N ARG A 32 12.35 -12.10 -8.78
CA ARG A 32 13.42 -12.63 -7.91
C ARG A 32 12.97 -12.92 -6.47
N GLN A 33 12.00 -12.16 -5.95
CA GLN A 33 11.51 -12.30 -4.59
C GLN A 33 10.53 -13.48 -4.44
N TYR A 34 9.74 -13.78 -5.46
CA TYR A 34 8.58 -14.68 -5.32
C TYR A 34 8.52 -15.85 -6.30
N ASP A 35 9.13 -15.75 -7.48
CA ASP A 35 9.22 -16.86 -8.44
C ASP A 35 10.30 -17.84 -7.93
N THR A 36 9.84 -18.82 -7.16
CA THR A 36 10.68 -19.83 -6.53
C THR A 36 11.00 -21.00 -7.45
N ASN A 37 10.14 -21.24 -8.43
CA ASN A 37 10.28 -22.34 -9.37
C ASN A 37 11.12 -21.95 -10.61
N GLY A 38 11.28 -20.65 -10.87
CA GLY A 38 12.14 -20.09 -11.90
C GLY A 38 11.53 -20.08 -13.30
N ASP A 39 10.21 -20.11 -13.44
CA ASP A 39 9.51 -20.08 -14.73
C ASP A 39 9.20 -18.66 -15.24
N GLY A 40 9.58 -17.64 -14.47
CA GLY A 40 9.44 -16.23 -14.82
C GLY A 40 8.10 -15.61 -14.42
N VAL A 41 7.20 -16.38 -13.78
CA VAL A 41 5.84 -15.93 -13.44
C VAL A 41 5.51 -16.32 -12.01
N VAL A 42 5.08 -15.35 -11.19
CA VAL A 42 4.61 -15.61 -9.82
C VAL A 42 3.17 -16.12 -9.89
N LYS A 43 2.95 -17.40 -9.61
CA LYS A 43 1.61 -18.03 -9.69
C LYS A 43 1.35 -19.09 -8.62
N GLY A 44 0.09 -19.46 -8.43
CA GLY A 44 -0.31 -20.53 -7.50
C GLY A 44 0.20 -20.29 -6.07
N GLU A 45 0.97 -21.24 -5.54
CA GLU A 45 1.55 -21.17 -4.19
C GLU A 45 2.55 -20.00 -4.00
N GLU A 46 3.09 -19.45 -5.07
CA GLU A 46 4.01 -18.30 -5.00
C GLU A 46 3.23 -17.01 -4.73
N LEU A 47 2.03 -16.87 -5.31
CA LEU A 47 1.11 -15.78 -5.00
C LEU A 47 0.63 -15.83 -3.55
N ASP A 48 0.52 -17.03 -2.96
CA ASP A 48 0.19 -17.15 -1.52
C ASP A 48 1.27 -16.56 -0.61
N LYS A 49 2.53 -16.49 -1.09
CA LYS A 49 3.64 -15.83 -0.41
C LYS A 49 3.77 -14.35 -0.77
N ALA A 50 3.09 -13.90 -1.83
CA ALA A 50 3.10 -12.53 -2.34
C ALA A 50 1.71 -11.86 -2.16
N PRO A 51 1.27 -11.60 -0.92
CA PRO A 51 -0.11 -11.20 -0.66
C PRO A 51 -0.48 -9.86 -1.33
N SER A 52 0.49 -8.97 -1.54
CA SER A 52 0.27 -7.69 -2.23
C SER A 52 0.04 -7.87 -3.74
N LEU A 53 0.82 -8.74 -4.40
CA LEU A 53 0.62 -9.12 -5.81
C LEU A 53 -0.69 -9.89 -5.99
N LYS A 54 -1.00 -10.82 -5.08
CA LYS A 54 -2.26 -11.57 -5.07
C LYS A 54 -3.47 -10.64 -4.94
N ALA A 55 -3.41 -9.65 -4.05
CA ALA A 55 -4.47 -8.64 -3.91
C ALA A 55 -4.65 -7.80 -5.18
N ALA A 56 -3.58 -7.60 -5.95
CA ALA A 56 -3.57 -6.84 -7.19
C ALA A 56 -3.74 -7.70 -8.46
N LEU A 57 -3.91 -9.02 -8.34
CA LEU A 57 -3.82 -9.95 -9.47
C LEU A 57 -4.74 -9.56 -10.63
N LYS A 58 -5.99 -9.19 -10.35
CA LYS A 58 -6.95 -8.75 -11.38
C LYS A 58 -6.51 -7.50 -12.17
N LYS A 59 -5.60 -6.70 -11.62
CA LYS A 59 -5.05 -5.49 -12.25
C LYS A 59 -3.68 -5.75 -12.88
N LEU A 60 -2.97 -6.76 -12.42
CA LEU A 60 -1.65 -7.16 -12.91
C LEU A 60 -1.74 -8.13 -14.08
N ASP A 61 -2.54 -9.19 -13.95
CA ASP A 61 -2.73 -10.27 -14.93
C ASP A 61 -3.49 -9.76 -16.15
N THR A 62 -2.75 -9.11 -17.05
CA THR A 62 -3.26 -8.52 -18.28
C THR A 62 -3.27 -9.51 -19.43
N ASN A 63 -2.40 -10.53 -19.35
CA ASN A 63 -2.29 -11.58 -20.36
C ASN A 63 -3.30 -12.74 -20.11
N GLY A 64 -3.88 -12.85 -18.91
CA GLY A 64 -4.89 -13.83 -18.52
C GLY A 64 -4.33 -15.21 -18.17
N ASP A 65 -3.07 -15.31 -17.77
CA ASP A 65 -2.40 -16.58 -17.45
C ASP A 65 -2.57 -17.03 -15.98
N GLY A 66 -3.21 -16.19 -15.16
CA GLY A 66 -3.45 -16.46 -13.74
C GLY A 66 -2.23 -16.24 -12.84
N GLY A 67 -1.19 -15.62 -13.36
CA GLY A 67 0.04 -15.27 -12.66
C GLY A 67 0.38 -13.78 -12.80
N VAL A 68 1.59 -13.44 -12.36
CA VAL A 68 2.15 -12.09 -12.50
C VAL A 68 3.57 -12.20 -13.01
N ASP A 69 3.85 -11.61 -14.17
CA ASP A 69 5.19 -11.52 -14.73
C ASP A 69 5.90 -10.17 -14.44
N ALA A 70 7.20 -10.09 -14.72
CA ALA A 70 7.99 -8.87 -14.50
C ALA A 70 7.50 -7.67 -15.31
N GLY A 71 7.01 -7.92 -16.52
CA GLY A 71 6.48 -6.92 -17.44
C GLY A 71 5.18 -6.32 -16.91
N GLU A 72 4.31 -7.13 -16.32
CA GLU A 72 3.05 -6.71 -15.72
C GLU A 72 3.27 -5.81 -14.49
N VAL A 73 4.17 -6.20 -13.59
CA VAL A 73 4.58 -5.34 -12.46
C VAL A 73 5.18 -4.03 -12.98
N THR A 74 6.06 -4.09 -13.99
CA THR A 74 6.66 -2.91 -14.61
C THR A 74 5.61 -1.98 -15.20
N ALA A 75 4.64 -2.53 -15.94
CA ALA A 75 3.57 -1.77 -16.57
C ALA A 75 2.68 -1.10 -15.53
N ARG A 76 2.35 -1.81 -14.44
CA ARG A 76 1.53 -1.28 -13.35
C ARG A 76 2.19 -0.11 -12.64
N ILE A 77 3.49 -0.21 -12.36
CA ILE A 77 4.25 0.90 -11.75
C ILE A 77 4.31 2.12 -12.68
N ARG A 78 4.50 1.92 -13.99
CA ARG A 78 4.45 3.01 -14.97
C ARG A 78 3.10 3.69 -14.99
N GLN A 79 2.00 2.93 -14.93
CA GLN A 79 0.66 3.49 -14.85
C GLN A 79 0.49 4.40 -13.63
N TRP A 80 1.01 4.01 -12.46
CA TRP A 80 0.99 4.88 -11.28
C TRP A 80 1.78 6.18 -11.50
N GLN A 81 2.95 6.10 -12.12
CA GLN A 81 3.78 7.27 -12.43
C GLN A 81 3.10 8.21 -13.43
N ASP A 82 2.47 7.65 -14.46
CA ASP A 82 1.74 8.40 -15.50
C ASP A 82 0.49 9.08 -14.96
N SER A 83 -0.14 8.51 -13.92
CA SER A 83 -1.27 9.14 -13.21
C SER A 83 -0.90 10.47 -12.54
N LYS A 84 0.40 10.70 -12.28
CA LYS A 84 0.94 11.87 -11.58
C LYS A 84 0.39 12.06 -10.16
N VAL A 85 -0.21 11.02 -9.59
CA VAL A 85 -0.65 11.01 -8.19
C VAL A 85 0.53 10.71 -7.28
N GLY A 86 0.88 11.68 -6.43
CA GLY A 86 1.92 11.51 -5.43
C GLY A 86 1.46 10.78 -4.18
N LYS A 87 0.26 11.10 -3.69
CA LYS A 87 -0.37 10.50 -2.51
C LYS A 87 -1.87 10.44 -2.69
N MET A 88 -2.50 9.48 -2.02
CA MET A 88 -3.94 9.39 -1.88
C MET A 88 -4.33 9.22 -0.41
N GLY A 89 -5.51 9.74 -0.07
CA GLY A 89 -6.13 9.44 1.22
C GLY A 89 -6.44 7.96 1.28
N VAL A 90 -5.86 7.27 2.26
CA VAL A 90 -6.12 5.86 2.50
C VAL A 90 -6.73 5.75 3.88
N SER A 91 -7.95 5.24 3.95
CA SER A 91 -8.58 4.88 5.21
C SER A 91 -8.76 3.38 5.28
N CYS A 92 -8.74 2.82 6.48
CA CYS A 92 -9.12 1.44 6.68
C CYS A 92 -9.97 1.25 7.94
N ILE A 93 -10.74 0.16 7.93
CA ILE A 93 -11.50 -0.34 9.05
C ILE A 93 -10.97 -1.73 9.40
N VAL A 94 -10.63 -1.94 10.67
CA VAL A 94 -10.16 -3.21 11.19
C VAL A 94 -11.18 -3.76 12.17
N THR A 95 -11.61 -5.00 11.92
CA THR A 95 -12.39 -5.77 12.88
C THR A 95 -11.61 -6.99 13.35
N PHE A 96 -11.84 -7.44 14.59
CA PHE A 96 -11.34 -8.71 15.10
C PHE A 96 -12.51 -9.48 15.71
N ASN A 97 -12.74 -10.70 15.24
CA ASN A 97 -13.88 -11.51 15.62
C ASN A 97 -15.22 -10.74 15.44
N LYS A 98 -15.37 -10.08 14.28
CA LYS A 98 -16.52 -9.27 13.87
C LYS A 98 -16.80 -8.01 14.73
N LYS A 99 -15.87 -7.63 15.62
CA LYS A 99 -15.99 -6.41 16.43
C LYS A 99 -14.94 -5.40 16.00
N PRO A 100 -15.26 -4.09 16.01
CA PRO A 100 -14.25 -3.05 15.79
C PRO A 100 -13.03 -3.24 16.68
N LEU A 101 -11.84 -3.23 16.11
CA LEU A 101 -10.59 -3.40 16.85
C LEU A 101 -9.97 -2.03 17.13
N ALA A 102 -10.22 -1.47 18.31
CA ALA A 102 -9.70 -0.16 18.70
C ALA A 102 -8.24 -0.19 19.17
N GLY A 103 -7.47 0.84 18.86
CA GLY A 103 -6.08 1.01 19.27
C GLY A 103 -5.13 -0.03 18.68
N ALA A 104 -5.43 -0.57 17.50
CA ALA A 104 -4.51 -1.39 16.72
C ALA A 104 -3.65 -0.48 15.83
N LYS A 105 -2.34 -0.74 15.79
CA LYS A 105 -1.42 -0.11 14.85
C LYS A 105 -1.53 -0.84 13.51
N VAL A 106 -1.93 -0.10 12.47
CA VAL A 106 -1.91 -0.56 11.09
C VAL A 106 -0.69 0.02 10.40
N THR A 107 0.09 -0.82 9.75
CA THR A 107 1.32 -0.47 9.05
C THR A 107 1.25 -1.00 7.63
N LEU A 108 1.40 -0.15 6.63
CA LEU A 108 1.65 -0.55 5.25
C LEU A 108 3.15 -0.49 5.01
N GLU A 109 3.79 -1.65 4.98
CA GLU A 109 5.19 -1.79 4.63
C GLU A 109 5.31 -1.94 3.12
N PRO A 110 5.98 -1.02 2.40
CA PRO A 110 6.17 -1.15 0.96
C PRO A 110 6.90 -2.45 0.64
N GLU A 111 6.48 -3.11 -0.43
CA GLU A 111 7.19 -4.28 -0.93
C GLU A 111 8.65 -3.94 -1.24
N LYS A 112 9.56 -4.85 -0.85
CA LYS A 112 11.00 -4.62 -0.99
C LYS A 112 11.41 -4.42 -2.44
N PHE A 113 10.74 -5.10 -3.36
CA PHE A 113 10.97 -4.96 -4.79
C PHE A 113 10.68 -3.56 -5.32
N LEU A 114 9.94 -2.69 -4.61
CA LEU A 114 9.74 -1.29 -4.99
C LEU A 114 10.97 -0.39 -4.71
N GLY A 115 11.98 -0.92 -4.01
CA GLY A 115 13.21 -0.21 -3.65
C GLY A 115 13.08 0.65 -2.39
N GLY A 116 14.21 1.24 -1.97
CA GLY A 116 14.33 1.93 -0.67
C GLY A 116 13.76 3.35 -0.59
N ASN A 117 13.10 3.84 -1.64
CA ASN A 117 12.58 5.21 -1.70
C ASN A 117 11.14 5.34 -1.18
N MET A 118 10.49 4.21 -0.87
CA MET A 118 9.12 4.18 -0.36
C MET A 118 9.13 4.27 1.16
N LYS A 119 8.28 5.12 1.72
CA LYS A 119 8.08 5.21 3.17
C LYS A 119 6.95 4.31 3.62
N ILE A 120 7.08 3.82 4.84
CA ILE A 120 6.02 3.09 5.54
C ILE A 120 4.87 4.05 5.81
N CYS A 121 3.64 3.59 5.57
CA CYS A 121 2.44 4.27 6.05
C CYS A 121 1.94 3.65 7.36
N VAL A 122 1.49 4.48 8.29
CA VAL A 122 0.98 4.06 9.58
C VAL A 122 -0.33 4.75 9.93
N GLY A 123 -1.12 4.07 10.76
CA GLY A 123 -2.29 4.63 11.43
C GLY A 123 -2.58 3.83 12.69
N THR A 124 -3.36 4.42 13.59
CA THR A 124 -3.89 3.71 14.78
C THR A 124 -5.39 3.80 14.78
N THR A 125 -6.05 2.66 14.97
CA THR A 125 -7.51 2.57 14.90
C THR A 125 -8.20 3.24 16.09
N ASP A 126 -9.30 3.91 15.81
CA ASP A 126 -10.17 4.53 16.81
C ASP A 126 -11.17 3.52 17.43
N GLN A 127 -12.14 4.00 18.20
CA GLN A 127 -13.17 3.17 18.85
C GLN A 127 -14.09 2.43 17.85
N HIS A 128 -14.13 2.89 16.60
CA HIS A 128 -14.88 2.25 15.51
C HIS A 128 -13.98 1.34 14.66
N GLY A 129 -12.74 1.10 15.08
CA GLY A 129 -11.77 0.29 14.34
C GLY A 129 -11.24 1.01 13.10
N ALA A 130 -11.51 2.31 12.95
CA ALA A 130 -11.18 3.06 11.75
C ALA A 130 -9.87 3.84 11.92
N THR A 131 -9.10 4.00 10.85
CA THR A 131 -7.92 4.87 10.83
C THR A 131 -7.65 5.43 9.44
N SER A 132 -7.00 6.59 9.38
CA SER A 132 -6.38 7.11 8.15
C SER A 132 -4.90 6.79 8.18
N LEU A 133 -4.38 6.28 7.07
CA LEU A 133 -3.00 5.88 6.91
C LEU A 133 -2.21 7.00 6.25
N THR A 134 -1.04 7.30 6.79
CA THR A 134 -0.13 8.32 6.28
C THR A 134 1.31 7.87 6.42
N GLU A 135 2.19 8.35 5.54
CA GLU A 135 3.63 8.14 5.69
C GLU A 135 4.11 8.52 7.10
N GLU A 136 4.93 7.65 7.70
CA GLU A 136 5.44 7.86 9.06
C GLU A 136 6.19 9.19 9.18
N GLY A 137 5.85 9.95 10.22
CA GLY A 137 6.43 11.28 10.48
C GLY A 137 5.88 12.42 9.60
N VAL A 138 4.86 12.18 8.76
CA VAL A 138 4.25 13.23 7.91
C VAL A 138 2.92 13.70 8.48
N THR A 139 2.80 15.01 8.73
CA THR A 139 1.57 15.67 9.23
C THR A 139 0.86 16.53 8.19
N ASP A 140 1.62 17.22 7.34
CA ASP A 140 1.08 18.34 6.54
C ASP A 140 0.46 17.88 5.22
N LEU A 141 0.82 16.68 4.75
CA LEU A 141 0.35 16.08 3.49
C LEU A 141 0.04 14.59 3.74
N PRO A 142 -1.10 14.31 4.39
CA PRO A 142 -1.46 12.96 4.79
C PRO A 142 -1.78 12.08 3.58
N GLY A 143 -1.59 10.78 3.76
CA GLY A 143 -1.89 9.77 2.77
C GLY A 143 -0.69 8.94 2.37
N CYS A 144 -0.95 7.97 1.51
CA CYS A 144 0.04 7.00 1.06
C CYS A 144 0.31 7.16 -0.43
N PRO A 145 1.57 7.00 -0.87
CA PRO A 145 1.89 6.96 -2.27
C PRO A 145 1.34 5.67 -2.91
N PRO A 146 1.10 5.67 -4.23
CA PRO A 146 0.79 4.44 -4.95
C PRO A 146 1.89 3.38 -4.74
N GLY A 147 1.50 2.12 -4.59
CA GLY A 147 2.45 1.04 -4.29
C GLY A 147 1.79 -0.29 -3.94
N PHE A 148 2.60 -1.34 -3.93
CA PHE A 148 2.27 -2.63 -3.31
C PHE A 148 2.79 -2.65 -1.87
N TYR A 149 1.93 -3.05 -0.94
CA TYR A 149 2.25 -3.05 0.47
C TYR A 149 1.86 -4.37 1.14
N LEU A 150 2.73 -4.83 2.03
CA LEU A 150 2.40 -5.79 3.06
C LEU A 150 1.70 -5.05 4.20
N VAL A 151 0.53 -5.54 4.61
CA VAL A 151 -0.23 -4.94 5.71
C VAL A 151 0.14 -5.65 7.01
N ARG A 152 0.62 -4.91 8.00
CA ARG A 152 0.87 -5.43 9.34
C ARG A 152 -0.04 -4.75 10.34
N ILE A 153 -0.81 -5.55 11.06
CA ILE A 153 -1.75 -5.10 12.08
C ILE A 153 -1.29 -5.68 13.41
N SER A 154 -0.99 -4.81 14.37
CA SER A 154 -0.59 -5.17 15.73
C SER A 154 -1.54 -4.56 16.74
N LYS A 155 -1.91 -5.33 17.76
CA LYS A 155 -2.65 -4.86 18.92
C LYS A 155 -2.00 -5.44 20.17
N GLN A 156 -1.38 -4.58 20.96
CA GLN A 156 -0.85 -4.96 22.26
C GLN A 156 -1.93 -4.83 23.34
N GLU A 157 -2.08 -5.87 24.17
CA GLU A 157 -2.95 -5.89 25.35
C GLU A 157 -2.21 -6.57 26.50
N GLY A 158 -2.07 -5.90 27.65
CA GLY A 158 -1.30 -6.43 28.77
C GLY A 158 0.17 -6.74 28.46
N GLY A 159 0.77 -6.03 27.50
CA GLY A 159 2.15 -6.25 27.05
C GLY A 159 2.34 -7.49 26.15
N LYS A 160 1.26 -8.07 25.65
CA LYS A 160 1.30 -9.20 24.71
C LYS A 160 0.59 -8.82 23.40
N GLU A 161 1.07 -9.39 22.31
CA GLU A 161 0.38 -9.30 21.02
C GLU A 161 -0.92 -10.11 21.09
N LEU A 162 -2.03 -9.43 20.82
CA LEU A 162 -3.37 -10.03 20.78
C LEU A 162 -3.60 -10.79 19.46
N LEU A 163 -3.03 -10.30 18.36
CA LEU A 163 -3.32 -10.79 17.02
C LEU A 163 -2.39 -11.96 16.64
N PRO A 164 -2.90 -12.98 15.92
CA PRO A 164 -2.08 -14.02 15.32
C PRO A 164 -0.96 -13.47 14.43
N ALA A 165 0.18 -14.17 14.39
CA ALA A 165 1.35 -13.77 13.60
C ALA A 165 1.06 -13.57 12.10
N LYS A 166 0.08 -14.30 11.55
CA LYS A 166 -0.43 -14.18 10.17
C LYS A 166 -1.00 -12.79 9.82
N TYR A 167 -1.19 -11.87 10.77
CA TYR A 167 -1.59 -10.49 10.47
C TYR A 167 -0.50 -9.46 10.79
N ASN A 168 0.62 -9.87 11.37
CA ASN A 168 1.71 -8.99 11.73
C ASN A 168 3.04 -9.51 11.18
N THR A 169 3.80 -10.29 11.95
CA THR A 169 5.17 -10.68 11.61
C THR A 169 5.26 -11.57 10.37
N GLN A 170 4.30 -12.48 10.17
CA GLN A 170 4.23 -13.32 8.97
C GLN A 170 3.44 -12.66 7.83
N THR A 171 2.39 -11.92 8.20
CA THR A 171 1.37 -11.29 7.34
C THR A 171 0.96 -12.03 6.06
N ILE A 172 -0.32 -12.43 6.01
CA ILE A 172 -0.99 -12.87 4.78
C ILE A 172 -1.78 -11.73 4.11
N LEU A 173 -1.67 -10.51 4.65
CA LEU A 173 -2.43 -9.36 4.21
C LEU A 173 -1.55 -8.49 3.30
N GLY A 174 -2.06 -8.19 2.12
CA GLY A 174 -1.42 -7.30 1.17
C GLY A 174 -2.45 -6.43 0.49
N VAL A 175 -2.01 -5.25 0.05
CA VAL A 175 -2.86 -4.31 -0.68
C VAL A 175 -2.06 -3.64 -1.79
N GLU A 176 -2.77 -3.29 -2.84
CA GLU A 176 -2.34 -2.25 -3.76
C GLU A 176 -2.99 -0.92 -3.37
N ILE A 177 -2.19 0.13 -3.34
CA ILE A 177 -2.68 1.50 -3.29
C ILE A 177 -2.53 2.09 -4.68
N ALA A 178 -3.64 2.30 -5.36
CA ALA A 178 -3.73 2.99 -6.66
C ALA A 178 -5.15 3.57 -6.83
N LEU A 179 -5.31 4.52 -7.74
CA LEU A 179 -6.63 5.15 -8.00
C LEU A 179 -7.71 4.14 -8.40
N ASP A 180 -7.31 3.10 -9.12
CA ASP A 180 -8.17 2.06 -9.69
C ASP A 180 -7.96 0.69 -9.00
N ALA A 181 -7.24 0.66 -7.87
CA ALA A 181 -7.03 -0.55 -7.09
C ALA A 181 -8.33 -1.05 -6.44
N GLU A 182 -8.42 -2.37 -6.28
CA GLU A 182 -9.55 -3.01 -5.58
C GLU A 182 -9.58 -2.54 -4.11
N GLY A 183 -10.77 -2.36 -3.54
CA GLY A 183 -10.97 -1.84 -2.17
C GLY A 183 -10.82 -0.31 -2.03
N MET A 184 -10.02 0.36 -2.86
CA MET A 184 -9.90 1.84 -2.85
C MET A 184 -11.19 2.53 -3.33
N GLN A 185 -11.95 1.88 -4.21
CA GLN A 185 -13.23 2.39 -4.73
C GLN A 185 -14.38 2.30 -3.71
N GLU A 186 -14.24 1.47 -2.68
CA GLU A 186 -15.26 1.26 -1.64
C GLU A 186 -15.19 2.33 -0.51
N GLY A 187 -14.27 3.28 -0.63
CA GLY A 187 -14.08 4.40 0.31
C GLY A 187 -13.17 4.08 1.51
N SER A 188 -13.04 2.81 1.88
CA SER A 188 -12.12 2.35 2.93
C SER A 188 -11.68 0.92 2.70
N LEU A 189 -10.40 0.63 2.90
CA LEU A 189 -9.91 -0.74 2.98
C LEU A 189 -10.51 -1.44 4.21
N ARG A 190 -10.85 -2.72 4.10
CA ARG A 190 -11.45 -3.50 5.20
C ARG A 190 -10.58 -4.70 5.53
N PHE A 191 -10.26 -4.84 6.81
CA PHE A 191 -9.51 -5.97 7.35
C PHE A 191 -10.33 -6.67 8.43
N ASP A 192 -11.01 -7.75 8.05
CA ASP A 192 -11.82 -8.56 8.95
C ASP A 192 -11.01 -9.74 9.50
N LEU A 193 -10.42 -9.53 10.68
CA LEU A 193 -9.49 -10.46 11.29
C LEU A 193 -10.23 -11.53 12.11
N MET A 194 -9.79 -12.77 11.98
CA MET A 194 -10.24 -13.91 12.78
C MET A 194 -9.07 -14.51 13.58
N PRO A 195 -9.32 -15.16 14.72
CA PRO A 195 -8.28 -15.81 15.53
C PRO A 195 -7.36 -16.77 14.75
#